data_AF-A0A0P0MDP7-F1
#
_entry.id   AF-A0A0P0MDP7-F1
#
_cell.length_a   1.000
_cell.length_b   1.000
_cell.length_c   1.000
_cell.angle_alpha   90.00
_cell.angle_beta   90.00
_cell.angle_gamma   90.00
#
_symmetry.space_group_name_H-M   'P 1'
#
loop_
_entity.id
_entity.type
_entity.pdbx_description
1 polymer ?
#
loop_
_entity_poly.entity_id
_entity_poly.type
_entity_poly.pdbx_seq_one_letter_code
_entity_poly.pdbx_strand_id
1 'polypeptide(L)'
;MATKASSKTGTKPTSKPASKTAQAKASSSEPLHNTASKDMWLAGLGAMAQAQAVAQEKLHEATAHFNQLAQGLTTGINTSLVQPAGIKVDRLEHLFEDRVARALKSLGLPTAQDVADLQDRVAALEAALKASSSRTSKAAPPKRTSASAKSPATKARK
;
A
#
# COMPACT_ATOMS: atom_id res chain seq x y z
N MET A 1 5.59 47.91 13.69
CA MET A 1 4.38 48.28 14.47
C MET A 1 4.27 49.80 14.48
N ALA A 2 3.25 50.37 13.84
CA ALA A 2 2.83 51.75 14.06
C ALA A 2 1.40 51.92 13.53
N THR A 3 0.44 51.84 14.44
CA THR A 3 -0.94 52.25 14.23
C THR A 3 -1.04 53.75 14.46
N LYS A 4 -1.79 54.47 13.61
CA LYS A 4 -2.40 55.74 14.02
C LYS A 4 -3.74 55.94 13.33
N ALA A 5 -4.78 55.89 14.14
CA ALA A 5 -6.14 56.33 13.83
C ALA A 5 -6.22 57.86 13.85
N SER A 6 -7.11 58.45 13.05
CA SER A 6 -7.92 59.58 13.49
C SER A 6 -9.09 59.84 12.53
N SER A 7 -10.29 59.70 13.09
CA SER A 7 -11.60 60.09 12.57
C SER A 7 -11.79 61.62 12.58
N LYS A 8 -12.49 62.18 11.59
CA LYS A 8 -13.31 63.38 11.82
C LYS A 8 -14.47 63.50 10.83
N THR A 9 -15.64 63.74 11.42
CA THR A 9 -16.98 63.87 10.85
C THR A 9 -17.37 65.34 10.63
N GLY A 10 -18.36 65.56 9.75
CA GLY A 10 -19.12 66.81 9.55
C GLY A 10 -19.21 67.19 8.07
N THR A 11 -20.32 67.60 7.45
CA THR A 11 -21.69 67.94 7.86
C THR A 11 -22.56 68.08 6.58
N LYS A 12 -23.84 67.69 6.65
CA LYS A 12 -24.98 67.81 5.68
C LYS A 12 -25.33 69.34 5.45
N PRO A 13 -26.21 69.83 4.52
CA PRO A 13 -27.36 69.13 3.93
C PRO A 13 -27.92 69.49 2.51
N THR A 14 -28.73 68.55 1.99
CA THR A 14 -29.97 68.64 1.17
C THR A 14 -30.22 69.77 0.15
N SER A 15 -30.53 69.40 -1.10
CA SER A 15 -31.72 69.92 -1.82
C SER A 15 -32.15 69.00 -2.97
N LYS A 16 -33.35 68.44 -2.82
CA LYS A 16 -34.17 67.80 -3.86
C LYS A 16 -35.03 68.89 -4.52
N PRO A 17 -35.53 68.67 -5.75
CA PRO A 17 -36.98 68.66 -5.89
C PRO A 17 -37.49 67.43 -6.67
N ALA A 18 -38.58 66.86 -6.15
CA ALA A 18 -39.58 66.10 -6.91
C ALA A 18 -40.27 67.07 -7.89
N SER A 19 -41.00 66.73 -8.95
CA SER A 19 -41.65 65.53 -9.50
C SER A 19 -42.27 66.00 -10.83
N LYS A 20 -42.38 65.15 -11.87
CA LYS A 20 -43.65 64.96 -12.60
C LYS A 20 -43.59 63.76 -13.55
N THR A 21 -44.47 62.81 -13.30
CA THR A 21 -44.90 61.77 -14.22
C THR A 21 -45.46 62.38 -15.51
N ALA A 22 -44.99 61.92 -16.67
CA ALA A 22 -45.77 61.88 -17.90
C ALA A 22 -45.17 60.83 -18.84
N GLN A 23 -45.78 59.66 -18.82
CA GLN A 23 -45.60 58.62 -19.81
C GLN A 23 -46.19 59.14 -21.13
N ALA A 24 -45.37 59.20 -22.19
CA ALA A 24 -45.85 59.29 -23.57
C ALA A 24 -45.03 58.31 -24.41
N LYS A 25 -45.78 57.42 -25.05
CA LYS A 25 -45.36 56.24 -25.78
C LYS A 25 -45.14 56.59 -27.26
N ALA A 26 -44.12 55.96 -27.83
CA ALA A 26 -43.96 55.51 -29.21
C ALA A 26 -43.34 56.43 -30.29
N SER A 27 -42.30 55.86 -30.91
CA SER A 27 -42.00 55.81 -32.36
C SER A 27 -40.99 56.80 -32.93
N SER A 28 -39.75 56.33 -33.10
CA SER A 28 -38.97 56.64 -34.30
C SER A 28 -38.27 55.36 -34.75
N SER A 29 -38.76 54.81 -35.86
CA SER A 29 -38.31 53.62 -36.56
C SER A 29 -36.98 53.88 -37.26
N GLU A 30 -35.92 53.18 -36.84
CA GLU A 30 -34.65 53.08 -37.57
C GLU A 30 -34.34 51.58 -37.80
N PRO A 31 -33.99 51.10 -39.01
CA PRO A 31 -33.92 49.65 -39.29
C PRO A 31 -32.70 48.93 -38.69
N LEU A 32 -31.73 49.66 -38.13
CA LEU A 32 -30.39 49.14 -37.85
C LEU A 32 -30.30 48.21 -36.63
N HIS A 33 -31.21 48.32 -35.67
CA HIS A 33 -31.19 47.50 -34.47
C HIS A 33 -31.77 46.08 -34.68
N ASN A 34 -32.64 45.89 -35.66
CA ASN A 34 -33.17 44.56 -35.99
C ASN A 34 -32.14 43.72 -36.77
N THR A 35 -31.45 44.35 -37.74
CA THR A 35 -30.37 43.70 -38.50
C THR A 35 -29.17 43.38 -37.60
N ALA A 36 -28.72 44.35 -36.78
CA ALA A 36 -27.63 44.11 -35.84
C ALA A 36 -27.96 43.02 -34.79
N SER A 37 -29.21 42.93 -34.33
CA SER A 37 -29.64 41.86 -33.41
C SER A 37 -29.65 40.49 -34.08
N LYS A 38 -30.07 40.41 -35.35
CA LYS A 38 -30.04 39.19 -36.15
C LYS A 38 -28.61 38.73 -36.44
N ASP A 39 -27.72 39.66 -36.75
CA ASP A 39 -26.30 39.38 -36.98
C ASP A 39 -25.60 38.94 -35.68
N MET A 40 -25.93 39.56 -34.54
CA MET A 40 -25.45 39.13 -33.22
C MET A 40 -25.96 37.74 -32.84
N TRP A 41 -27.21 37.39 -33.19
CA TRP A 41 -27.76 36.06 -32.93
C TRP A 41 -27.13 34.99 -33.83
N LEU A 42 -26.92 35.30 -35.12
CA LEU A 42 -26.20 34.43 -36.06
C LEU A 42 -24.74 34.24 -35.66
N ALA A 43 -24.07 35.31 -35.20
CA ALA A 43 -22.72 35.24 -34.65
C ALA A 43 -22.68 34.43 -33.35
N GLY A 44 -23.70 34.56 -32.48
CA GLY A 44 -23.85 33.73 -31.28
C GLY A 44 -24.03 32.25 -31.60
N LEU A 45 -24.83 31.92 -32.61
CA LEU A 45 -25.01 30.54 -33.09
C LEU A 45 -23.71 29.98 -33.70
N GLY A 46 -22.99 30.80 -34.47
CA GLY A 46 -21.69 30.42 -35.05
C GLY A 46 -20.61 30.20 -33.98
N ALA A 47 -20.56 31.09 -32.97
CA ALA A 47 -19.64 30.96 -31.84
C ALA A 47 -19.96 29.72 -30.99
N MET A 48 -21.24 29.38 -30.81
CA MET A 48 -21.64 28.15 -30.13
C MET A 48 -21.24 26.90 -30.94
N ALA A 49 -21.46 26.89 -32.26
CA ALA A 49 -21.04 25.78 -33.12
C ALA A 49 -19.52 25.60 -33.11
N GLN A 50 -18.76 26.71 -33.13
CA GLN A 50 -17.30 26.68 -33.05
C GLN A 50 -16.81 26.24 -31.66
N ALA A 51 -17.49 26.66 -30.60
CA ALA A 51 -17.21 26.18 -29.25
C ALA A 51 -17.46 24.68 -29.11
N GLN A 52 -18.50 24.13 -29.75
CA GLN A 52 -18.76 22.68 -29.78
C GLN A 52 -17.65 21.93 -30.54
N ALA A 53 -17.19 22.45 -31.67
CA ALA A 53 -16.10 21.84 -32.44
C ALA A 53 -14.79 21.82 -31.63
N VAL A 54 -14.40 22.95 -31.05
CA VAL A 54 -13.18 23.05 -30.22
C VAL A 54 -13.30 22.22 -28.94
N ALA A 55 -14.49 22.15 -28.33
CA ALA A 55 -14.72 21.30 -27.15
C ALA A 55 -14.58 19.81 -27.49
N GLN A 56 -15.08 19.38 -28.66
CA GLN A 56 -14.89 18.01 -29.11
C GLN A 56 -13.42 17.70 -29.33
N GLU A 57 -12.67 18.53 -30.04
CA GLU A 57 -11.23 18.30 -30.26
C GLU A 57 -10.45 18.22 -28.95
N LYS A 58 -10.73 19.13 -28.00
CA LYS A 58 -10.08 19.13 -26.68
C LYS A 58 -10.47 17.93 -25.83
N LEU A 59 -11.70 17.44 -25.95
CA LEU A 59 -12.12 16.19 -25.30
C LEU A 59 -11.42 14.97 -25.92
N HIS A 60 -11.27 14.89 -27.24
CA HIS A 60 -10.57 13.79 -27.88
C HIS A 60 -9.09 13.78 -27.51
N GLU A 61 -8.44 14.95 -27.46
CA GLU A 61 -7.06 15.10 -27.01
C GLU A 61 -6.91 14.71 -25.53
N ALA A 62 -7.77 15.24 -24.65
CA ALA A 62 -7.76 14.86 -23.23
C ALA A 62 -8.04 13.37 -23.02
N THR A 63 -8.93 12.77 -23.83
CA THR A 63 -9.25 11.33 -23.77
C THR A 63 -8.08 10.49 -24.26
N ALA A 64 -7.37 10.92 -25.30
CA ALA A 64 -6.17 10.23 -25.79
C ALA A 64 -5.05 10.25 -24.73
N HIS A 65 -4.81 11.40 -24.11
CA HIS A 65 -3.84 11.55 -23.02
C HIS A 65 -4.25 10.73 -21.79
N PHE A 66 -5.54 10.72 -21.44
CA PHE A 66 -6.07 9.89 -20.35
C PHE A 66 -5.90 8.40 -20.67
N ASN A 67 -6.17 7.97 -21.90
CA ASN A 67 -6.02 6.58 -22.31
C ASN A 67 -4.55 6.16 -22.27
N GLN A 68 -3.61 7.01 -22.70
CA GLN A 68 -2.17 6.77 -22.56
C GLN A 68 -1.74 6.63 -21.09
N LEU A 69 -2.25 7.49 -20.22
CA LEU A 69 -1.91 7.46 -18.79
C LEU A 69 -2.55 6.27 -18.08
N ALA A 70 -3.79 5.93 -18.44
CA ALA A 70 -4.49 4.74 -17.97
C ALA A 70 -3.80 3.47 -18.48
N GLN A 71 -3.35 3.41 -19.72
CA GLN A 71 -2.54 2.30 -20.24
C GLN A 71 -1.20 2.18 -19.51
N GLY A 72 -0.47 3.28 -19.30
CA GLY A 72 0.77 3.25 -18.53
C GLY A 72 0.60 2.78 -17.09
N LEU A 73 -0.46 3.25 -16.41
CA LEU A 73 -0.79 2.84 -15.06
C LEU A 73 -1.30 1.39 -15.00
N THR A 74 -2.17 0.98 -15.92
CA THR A 74 -2.69 -0.39 -15.98
C THR A 74 -1.59 -1.37 -16.35
N THR A 75 -0.70 -1.07 -17.28
CA THR A 75 0.48 -1.89 -17.57
C THR A 75 1.44 -1.90 -16.40
N GLY A 76 1.66 -0.78 -15.71
CA GLY A 76 2.51 -0.70 -14.50
C GLY A 76 1.96 -1.49 -13.31
N ILE A 77 0.64 -1.40 -13.08
CA ILE A 77 -0.05 -2.18 -12.06
C ILE A 77 -0.10 -3.64 -12.49
N ASN A 78 -0.40 -3.96 -13.75
CA ASN A 78 -0.49 -5.33 -14.24
C ASN A 78 0.87 -6.02 -14.24
N THR A 79 1.94 -5.39 -14.72
CA THR A 79 3.31 -5.95 -14.59
C THR A 79 3.70 -6.10 -13.12
N SER A 80 3.39 -5.11 -12.28
CA SER A 80 3.65 -5.21 -10.84
C SER A 80 2.82 -6.31 -10.19
N LEU A 81 1.55 -6.50 -10.56
CA LEU A 81 0.61 -7.48 -9.98
C LEU A 81 0.82 -8.90 -10.52
N VAL A 82 0.86 -9.05 -11.84
CA VAL A 82 0.84 -10.32 -12.58
C VAL A 82 2.23 -10.90 -12.80
N GLN A 83 3.28 -10.07 -12.88
CA GLN A 83 4.66 -10.54 -12.99
C GLN A 83 5.33 -10.60 -11.61
N PRO A 84 4.68 -11.23 -10.62
CA PRO A 84 5.16 -12.54 -10.18
C PRO A 84 4.05 -13.36 -9.49
N ALA A 85 3.10 -13.90 -10.26
CA ALA A 85 2.03 -14.72 -9.69
C ALA A 85 2.55 -15.84 -8.76
N GLY A 86 3.71 -16.44 -9.05
CA GLY A 86 4.36 -17.44 -8.18
C GLY A 86 4.87 -16.89 -6.83
N ILE A 87 5.62 -15.78 -6.83
CA ILE A 87 6.21 -15.18 -5.60
C ILE A 87 5.11 -14.60 -4.68
N LYS A 88 3.98 -14.18 -5.25
CA LYS A 88 2.86 -13.64 -4.47
C LYS A 88 1.96 -14.73 -3.91
N VAL A 89 1.77 -15.82 -4.64
CA VAL A 89 1.09 -16.99 -4.09
C VAL A 89 1.89 -17.55 -2.91
N ASP A 90 3.22 -17.65 -3.04
CA ASP A 90 4.12 -18.03 -1.94
C ASP A 90 3.98 -17.09 -0.72
N ARG A 91 3.95 -15.77 -0.94
CA ARG A 91 3.69 -14.81 0.14
C ARG A 91 2.30 -14.95 0.77
N LEU A 92 1.27 -15.23 -0.03
CA LEU A 92 -0.09 -15.43 0.46
C LEU A 92 -0.23 -16.75 1.22
N GLU A 93 0.46 -17.80 0.78
CA GLU A 93 0.59 -19.07 1.49
C GLU A 93 1.24 -18.86 2.85
N HIS A 94 2.34 -18.12 2.92
CA HIS A 94 2.99 -17.79 4.19
C HIS A 94 2.10 -16.96 5.13
N LEU A 95 1.39 -15.94 4.61
CA LEU A 95 0.45 -15.15 5.41
C LEU A 95 -0.75 -15.98 5.89
N PHE A 96 -1.19 -16.94 5.09
CA PHE A 96 -2.24 -17.88 5.46
C PHE A 96 -1.76 -18.80 6.57
N GLU A 97 -0.56 -19.38 6.44
CA GLU A 97 0.08 -20.18 7.48
C GLU A 97 0.22 -19.41 8.79
N ASP A 98 0.73 -18.17 8.76
CA ASP A 98 0.84 -17.31 9.93
C ASP A 98 -0.49 -17.06 10.62
N ARG A 99 -1.54 -16.82 9.82
CA ARG A 99 -2.88 -16.56 10.35
C ARG A 99 -3.49 -17.82 10.96
N VAL A 100 -3.33 -18.98 10.31
CA VAL A 100 -3.78 -20.29 10.81
C VAL A 100 -3.00 -20.65 12.08
N ALA A 101 -1.68 -20.50 12.08
CA ALA A 101 -0.84 -20.71 13.25
C ALA A 101 -1.29 -19.86 14.43
N ARG A 102 -1.59 -18.58 14.21
CA ARG A 102 -2.08 -17.67 15.26
C ARG A 102 -3.47 -18.03 15.77
N ALA A 103 -4.37 -18.49 14.89
CA ALA A 103 -5.70 -18.96 15.27
C ALA A 103 -5.61 -20.25 16.11
N LEU A 104 -4.80 -21.21 15.67
CA LEU A 104 -4.55 -22.45 16.40
C LEU A 104 -3.90 -22.17 17.77
N LYS A 105 -2.89 -21.30 17.82
CA LYS A 105 -2.25 -20.88 19.09
C LYS A 105 -3.25 -20.22 20.04
N SER A 106 -4.12 -19.36 19.52
CA SER A 106 -5.20 -18.72 20.31
C SER A 106 -6.23 -19.72 20.81
N LEU A 107 -6.41 -20.85 20.12
CA LEU A 107 -7.30 -21.94 20.51
C LEU A 107 -6.61 -22.97 21.42
N GLY A 108 -5.31 -22.78 21.72
CA GLY A 108 -4.51 -23.70 22.53
C GLY A 108 -4.03 -24.95 21.78
N LEU A 109 -4.16 -24.98 20.45
CA LEU A 109 -3.73 -26.10 19.62
C LEU A 109 -2.28 -25.86 19.15
N PRO A 110 -1.39 -26.88 19.23
CA PRO A 110 -0.02 -26.77 18.75
C PRO A 110 0.00 -26.58 17.22
N THR A 111 0.94 -25.76 16.74
CA THR A 111 1.13 -25.50 15.30
C THR A 111 2.00 -26.58 14.66
N ALA A 112 1.99 -26.70 13.32
CA ALA A 112 2.82 -27.69 12.61
C ALA A 112 4.32 -27.52 12.89
N GLN A 113 4.80 -26.27 12.99
CA GLN A 113 6.19 -25.95 13.32
C GLN A 113 6.56 -26.38 14.74
N ASP A 114 5.67 -26.14 15.72
CA ASP A 114 5.90 -26.57 17.11
C ASP A 114 6.06 -28.11 17.20
N VAL A 115 5.29 -28.86 16.40
CA VAL A 115 5.37 -30.33 16.34
C VAL A 115 6.68 -30.78 15.68
N ALA A 116 7.12 -30.12 14.60
CA ALA A 116 8.38 -30.42 13.94
C ALA A 116 9.59 -30.18 14.86
N ASP A 117 9.62 -29.03 15.55
CA ASP A 117 10.67 -28.70 16.53
C ASP A 117 10.74 -29.72 17.67
N LEU A 118 9.58 -30.19 18.15
CA LEU A 118 9.51 -31.24 19.16
C LEU A 118 10.02 -32.58 18.64
N GLN A 119 9.68 -32.95 17.40
CA GLN A 119 10.17 -34.18 16.77
C GLN A 119 11.69 -34.17 16.64
N ASP A 120 12.29 -33.06 16.21
CA ASP A 120 13.75 -32.92 16.11
C ASP A 120 14.44 -33.03 17.46
N ARG A 121 13.87 -32.40 18.50
CA ARG A 121 14.39 -32.50 19.87
C ARG A 121 14.31 -33.93 20.40
N VAL A 122 13.20 -34.63 20.15
CA VAL A 122 13.03 -36.03 20.55
C VAL A 122 14.05 -36.91 19.81
N ALA A 123 14.22 -36.74 18.50
CA ALA A 123 15.20 -37.48 17.72
C ALA A 123 16.64 -37.25 18.24
N ALA A 124 16.98 -36.01 18.58
CA ALA A 124 18.28 -35.67 19.18
C ALA A 124 18.47 -36.32 20.57
N LEU A 125 17.44 -36.30 21.41
CA LEU A 125 17.46 -36.92 22.73
C LEU A 125 17.57 -38.45 22.64
N GLU A 126 16.85 -39.08 21.72
CA GLU A 126 16.93 -40.52 21.46
C GLU A 126 18.33 -40.92 20.97
N ALA A 127 18.92 -40.13 20.06
CA ALA A 127 20.29 -40.34 19.61
C ALA A 127 21.30 -40.20 20.77
N ALA A 128 21.15 -39.18 21.61
CA ALA A 128 21.99 -38.97 22.78
C ALA A 128 21.84 -40.10 23.82
N LEU A 129 20.62 -40.58 24.05
CA LEU A 129 20.33 -41.69 24.96
C LEU A 129 20.94 -43.00 24.43
N LYS A 130 20.81 -43.27 23.12
CA LYS A 130 21.41 -44.44 22.47
C LYS A 130 22.94 -44.39 22.53
N ALA A 131 23.53 -43.22 22.29
CA ALA A 131 24.97 -43.01 22.43
C ALA A 131 25.43 -43.19 23.89
N SER A 132 24.69 -42.66 24.87
CA SER A 132 24.97 -42.83 26.29
C SER A 132 24.88 -44.29 26.74
N SER A 133 23.82 -45.01 26.34
CA SER A 133 23.64 -46.44 26.62
C SER A 133 24.72 -47.31 25.95
N SER A 134 25.21 -46.92 24.77
CA SER A 134 26.35 -47.61 24.13
C SER A 134 27.68 -47.36 24.87
N ARG A 135 27.86 -46.19 25.51
CA ARG A 135 29.07 -45.89 26.31
C ARG A 135 29.09 -46.63 27.63
N THR A 136 27.94 -46.82 28.28
CA THR A 136 27.84 -47.62 29.52
C THR A 136 28.05 -49.11 29.27
N SER A 137 27.75 -49.61 28.06
CA SER A 137 27.99 -51.00 27.65
C SER A 137 29.35 -51.25 26.99
N LYS A 138 30.08 -50.19 26.56
CA LYS A 138 31.42 -50.30 25.98
C LYS A 138 32.57 -50.10 26.97
N ALA A 139 32.29 -49.82 28.24
CA ALA A 139 33.27 -49.87 29.31
C ALA A 139 33.56 -51.33 29.73
N ALA A 140 34.10 -52.13 28.82
CA ALA A 140 34.80 -53.35 29.20
C ALA A 140 36.09 -52.93 29.92
N PRO A 141 36.36 -53.41 31.14
CA PRO A 141 37.55 -53.03 31.87
C PRO A 141 38.78 -53.46 31.07
N PRO A 142 39.87 -52.66 31.02
CA PRO A 142 41.14 -53.17 30.54
C PRO A 142 41.49 -54.37 31.41
N LYS A 143 41.49 -55.55 30.79
CA LYS A 143 41.91 -56.81 31.41
C LYS A 143 43.32 -56.60 31.92
N ARG A 144 43.45 -56.33 33.22
CA ARG A 144 44.74 -56.32 33.91
C ARG A 144 45.32 -57.70 33.70
N THR A 145 46.32 -57.80 32.82
CA THR A 145 47.16 -58.98 32.72
C THR A 145 47.90 -59.09 34.04
N SER A 146 47.39 -59.92 34.95
CA SER A 146 48.14 -60.41 36.09
C SER A 146 49.28 -61.26 35.53
N ALA A 147 50.44 -60.62 35.34
CA ALA A 147 51.69 -61.33 35.18
C ALA A 147 52.03 -61.98 36.54
N SER A 148 51.46 -63.17 36.77
CA SER A 148 51.97 -64.11 37.77
C SER A 148 53.31 -64.61 37.25
N ALA A 149 54.39 -63.97 37.69
CA ALA A 149 55.75 -64.40 37.41
C ALA A 149 56.45 -64.75 38.73
N LYS A 150 56.39 -66.05 39.04
CA LYS A 150 57.48 -66.87 39.60
C LYS A 150 58.05 -66.48 40.98
N SER A 151 57.59 -67.17 42.03
CA SER A 151 58.44 -67.46 43.21
C SER A 151 59.65 -68.29 42.78
N PRO A 152 60.89 -67.96 43.21
CA PRO A 152 61.97 -68.93 43.23
C PRO A 152 61.92 -69.71 44.55
N ALA A 153 61.87 -71.03 44.40
CA ALA A 153 62.00 -72.00 45.48
C ALA A 153 63.41 -71.95 46.10
N THR A 154 63.43 -72.08 47.43
CA THR A 154 64.35 -72.87 48.26
C THR A 154 65.78 -73.07 47.76
N LYS A 155 66.75 -72.44 48.44
CA LYS A 155 68.14 -72.93 48.49
C LYS A 155 68.61 -73.02 49.94
N ALA A 156 68.29 -74.14 50.57
CA ALA A 156 69.10 -74.70 51.63
C ALA A 156 70.03 -75.73 50.98
N ARG A 157 71.36 -75.60 51.16
CA ARG A 157 72.33 -76.70 51.36
C ARG A 157 73.79 -76.21 51.27
N LYS A 158 74.48 -76.50 52.38
CA LYS A 158 75.93 -76.68 52.62
C LYS A 158 76.73 -75.48 53.10
#